data_AF-A0A5S4UT82-F1
#
_entry.id   AF-A0A5S4UT82-F1
#
_cell.length_a   1.000
_cell.length_b   1.000
_cell.length_c   1.000
_cell.angle_alpha   90.00
_cell.angle_beta   90.00
_cell.angle_gamma   90.00
#
_symmetry.space_group_name_H-M   'P 1'
#
loop_
_entity.id
_entity.type
_entity.pdbx_description
1 polymer ?
#
loop_
_entity_poly.entity_id
_entity_poly.type
_entity_poly.pdbx_seq_one_letter_code
_entity_poly.pdbx_strand_id
1 'polypeptide(L)' 'MNKGIELLYVAKNGRELNANECLEINKALAVIKVDDIPEEQLGNVKDYLITALNMNSVEQSLIKPLDNLLGFMQ' A
#
# COMPACT_ATOMS: atom_id res chain seq x y z
N MET A 1 -14.85 3.50 -3.58
CA MET A 1 -13.59 3.44 -2.81
C MET A 1 -12.64 2.50 -3.56
N ASN A 2 -11.32 2.70 -3.52
CA ASN A 2 -10.39 1.95 -4.38
C ASN A 2 -10.26 0.50 -3.88
N LYS A 3 -10.55 -0.47 -4.76
CA LYS A 3 -10.58 -1.90 -4.42
C LYS A 3 -9.26 -2.42 -3.82
N GLY A 4 -8.11 -1.91 -4.28
CA GLY A 4 -6.81 -2.27 -3.70
C GLY A 4 -6.68 -1.83 -2.24
N ILE A 5 -7.24 -0.69 -1.89
CA ILE A 5 -7.16 -0.14 -0.54
C ILE A 5 -8.10 -0.87 0.43
N GLU A 6 -9.30 -1.21 -0.04
CA GLU A 6 -10.22 -2.07 0.72
C GLU A 6 -9.57 -3.44 1.04
N LEU A 7 -8.85 -4.04 0.08
CA LEU A 7 -8.11 -5.28 0.31
C LEU A 7 -7.08 -5.15 1.42
N LEU A 8 -6.31 -4.06 1.42
CA LEU A 8 -5.30 -3.80 2.45
C LEU A 8 -5.92 -3.61 3.84
N TYR A 9 -7.06 -2.93 3.94
CA TYR A 9 -7.73 -2.69 5.22
C TYR A 9 -8.35 -3.96 5.80
N VAL A 10 -8.81 -4.86 4.94
CA VAL A 10 -9.40 -6.15 5.35
C VAL A 10 -8.34 -7.19 5.68
N ALA A 11 -7.12 -7.07 5.14
CA ALA A 11 -6.01 -7.99 5.43
C ALA A 11 -5.58 -8.01 6.91
N LYS A 12 -6.07 -7.07 7.74
CA LYS A 12 -5.72 -6.82 9.15
C LYS A 12 -5.97 -7.99 10.14
N ASN A 13 -6.31 -9.19 9.68
CA ASN A 13 -6.66 -10.36 10.50
C ASN A 13 -5.98 -11.67 10.05
N GLY A 14 -4.68 -11.63 9.69
CA GLY A 14 -3.89 -12.85 9.42
C GLY A 14 -4.19 -13.55 8.09
N ARG A 15 -4.85 -12.86 7.16
CA ARG A 15 -5.04 -13.34 5.79
C ARG A 15 -3.77 -13.03 4.98
N GLU A 16 -3.19 -14.05 4.37
CA GLU A 16 -2.11 -13.86 3.40
C GLU A 16 -2.66 -13.23 2.11
N LEU A 17 -1.97 -12.20 1.62
CA LEU A 17 -2.23 -11.57 0.33
C LEU A 17 -1.48 -12.35 -0.76
N ASN A 18 -2.18 -12.71 -1.84
CA ASN A 18 -1.50 -13.29 -2.99
C ASN A 18 -0.84 -12.20 -3.88
N ALA A 19 -0.02 -12.63 -4.83
CA ALA A 19 0.73 -11.72 -5.70
C ALA A 19 -0.14 -10.73 -6.49
N ASN A 20 -1.31 -11.16 -6.96
CA ASN A 20 -2.23 -10.29 -7.69
C ASN A 20 -2.87 -9.24 -6.76
N GLU A 21 -3.22 -9.64 -5.54
CA GLU A 21 -3.75 -8.70 -4.54
C GLU A 21 -2.71 -7.65 -4.15
N CYS A 22 -1.45 -8.07 -3.94
CA CYS A 22 -0.35 -7.13 -3.72
C CYS A 22 -0.17 -6.16 -4.89
N LEU A 23 -0.25 -6.64 -6.13
CA LEU A 23 -0.16 -5.77 -7.30
C LEU A 23 -1.28 -4.72 -7.34
N GLU A 24 -2.51 -5.13 -7.05
CA GLU A 24 -3.65 -4.21 -7.02
C GLU A 24 -3.56 -3.20 -5.87
N ILE A 25 -3.06 -3.61 -4.69
CA ILE A 25 -2.75 -2.69 -3.59
C ILE A 25 -1.68 -1.68 -4.03
N ASN A 26 -0.57 -2.14 -4.62
CA ASN A 26 0.51 -1.27 -5.08
C ASN A 26 0.02 -0.23 -6.10
N LYS A 27 -0.77 -0.64 -7.09
CA LYS A 27 -1.35 0.30 -8.07
C LYS A 27 -2.29 1.32 -7.41
N ALA A 28 -3.09 0.86 -6.45
CA ALA A 28 -4.02 1.72 -5.74
C ALA A 28 -3.32 2.76 -4.87
N LEU A 29 -2.28 2.34 -4.14
CA LEU A 29 -1.47 3.20 -3.31
C LEU A 29 -0.63 4.17 -4.15
N ALA A 30 -0.20 3.79 -5.36
CA ALA A 30 0.58 4.68 -6.23
C ALA A 30 -0.18 5.93 -6.71
N VAL A 31 -1.51 5.96 -6.56
CA VAL A 31 -2.36 7.08 -7.02
C VAL A 31 -3.19 7.73 -5.91
N ILE A 32 -3.19 7.18 -4.68
CA ILE A 32 -3.91 7.78 -3.56
C ILE A 32 -3.11 8.95 -2.96
N LYS A 33 -3.82 9.96 -2.44
CA LYS A 33 -3.22 10.99 -1.60
C LYS A 33 -3.23 10.57 -0.14
N VAL A 34 -2.21 10.96 0.62
CA VAL A 34 -2.15 10.66 2.06
C VAL A 34 -3.41 11.13 2.80
N ASP A 35 -3.98 12.28 2.43
CA ASP A 35 -5.19 12.86 3.02
C ASP A 35 -6.46 12.01 2.78
N ASP A 36 -6.44 11.13 1.78
CA ASP A 36 -7.55 10.21 1.47
C ASP A 36 -7.44 8.89 2.27
N ILE A 37 -6.37 8.69 3.04
CA ILE A 37 -6.16 7.52 3.89
C ILE A 37 -6.72 7.81 5.29
N PRO A 38 -7.67 7.02 5.79
CA PRO A 38 -8.15 7.15 7.16
C PRO A 38 -7.02 7.02 8.18
N GLU A 39 -7.03 7.85 9.22
CA GLU A 39 -5.95 7.94 10.22
C GLU A 39 -5.68 6.57 10.87
N GLU A 40 -6.73 5.79 11.15
CA GLU A 40 -6.63 4.44 11.72
C GLU A 40 -6.00 3.39 10.80
N GLN A 41 -5.83 3.71 9.52
CA GLN A 41 -5.21 2.87 8.51
C GLN A 41 -3.80 3.32 8.12
N LEU A 42 -3.38 4.54 8.47
CA LEU A 42 -2.04 5.05 8.11
C LEU A 42 -0.91 4.10 8.53
N GLY A 43 -0.98 3.53 9.74
CA GLY A 43 -0.01 2.54 10.22
C GLY A 43 0.04 1.28 9.36
N ASN A 44 -1.14 0.75 8.98
CA ASN A 44 -1.25 -0.45 8.13
C ASN A 44 -0.68 -0.20 6.73
N VAL A 45 -0.96 0.98 6.15
CA VAL A 45 -0.39 1.37 4.86
C VAL A 45 1.12 1.54 4.95
N LYS A 46 1.62 2.18 6.00
CA LYS A 46 3.05 2.37 6.23
C LYS A 46 3.80 1.04 6.32
N ASP A 47 3.31 0.11 7.14
CA ASP A 47 3.91 -1.21 7.31
C ASP A 47 3.93 -1.97 5.98
N TYR A 48 2.82 -1.97 5.24
CA TYR A 48 2.73 -2.59 3.93
C TYR A 48 3.76 -2.02 2.94
N LEU A 49 3.84 -0.68 2.84
CA LEU A 49 4.77 -0.01 1.92
C LEU A 49 6.23 -0.33 2.23
N ILE A 50 6.60 -0.32 3.52
CA ILE A 50 7.95 -0.68 3.98
C ILE A 50 8.30 -2.11 3.54
N THR A 51 7.40 -3.07 3.79
CA THR A 51 7.62 -4.47 3.37
C THR A 51 7.70 -4.60 1.86
N ALA A 52 6.75 -4.02 1.12
CA ALA A 52 6.67 -4.15 -0.32
C ALA A 52 7.93 -3.59 -1.03
N LEU A 53 8.38 -2.40 -0.64
CA LEU A 53 9.55 -1.74 -1.22
C LEU A 53 10.85 -2.48 -0.87
N ASN A 54 11.00 -2.99 0.36
CA ASN A 54 12.19 -3.74 0.78
C ASN A 54 12.31 -5.12 0.10
N MET A 55 11.19 -5.75 -0.24
CA MET A 55 11.20 -7.06 -0.90
C MET A 55 11.58 -7.01 -2.38
N ASN A 56 11.79 -5.82 -2.98
CA ASN A 56 12.03 -5.63 -4.42
C ASN A 56 10.99 -6.34 -5.32
N SER A 57 9.76 -6.48 -4.80
CA SER A 57 8.65 -7.21 -5.45
C SER A 57 7.67 -6.28 -6.19
N VAL A 58 7.98 -4.98 -6.17
CA VAL A 58 7.16 -3.90 -6.73
C VAL A 58 7.66 -3.58 -8.14
N GLU A 59 6.73 -3.39 -9.08
CA GLU A 59 7.06 -2.94 -10.44
C GLU A 59 7.82 -1.60 -10.41
N GLN A 60 8.88 -1.45 -11.22
CA GLN A 60 9.74 -0.27 -11.16
C GLN A 60 9.00 1.07 -11.34
N SER A 61 7.94 1.08 -12.15
CA SER A 61 7.08 2.25 -12.38
C SER A 61 6.33 2.70 -11.11
N LEU A 62 6.09 1.80 -10.17
CA LEU A 62 5.35 2.04 -8.94
C LEU A 62 6.26 2.42 -7.76
N ILE A 63 7.57 2.16 -7.83
CA ILE A 63 8.50 2.41 -6.72
C ILE A 63 8.47 3.89 -6.28
N LYS A 64 8.71 4.82 -7.22
CA LYS A 64 8.76 6.26 -6.90
C LYS A 64 7.46 6.81 -6.29
N PRO A 65 6.26 6.57 -6.85
CA PRO A 65 5.03 7.08 -6.24
C PRO A 65 4.76 6.45 -4.86
N LEU A 66 5.09 5.17 -4.66
CA LEU A 66 4.93 4.50 -3.36
C LEU A 66 5.91 5.03 -2.30
N ASP A 67 7.16 5.29 -2.69
CA ASP A 67 8.17 5.90 -1.83
C ASP A 67 7.79 7.33 -1.43
N ASN A 68 7.29 8.13 -2.38
CA ASN A 68 6.73 9.46 -2.08
C ASN A 68 5.58 9.38 -1.07
N LEU A 69 4.64 8.45 -1.28
CA LEU A 69 3.52 8.24 -0.38
C LEU A 69 4.01 7.88 1.04
N LEU A 70 4.98 6.98 1.15
CA LEU A 70 5.61 6.62 2.43
C LEU A 70 6.28 7.83 3.09
N GLY A 71 6.96 8.68 2.32
CA GLY A 71 7.60 9.90 2.80
C GLY A 71 6.62 10.93 3.38
N PHE A 72 5.37 10.98 2.90
CA PHE A 72 4.34 11.85 3.48
C PHE A 72 3.78 11.33 4.82
N MET A 73 4.09 10.09 5.23
CA MET A 73 3.63 9.45 6.47
C MET A 73 4.73 9.33 7.54
N GLN A 74 5.85 10.03 7.37
CA GLN A 74 6.97 10.12 8.34
C GLN A 74 6.85 11.39 9.17
#